data_AF-A0A7S0PVV6-F1
#
_entry.id   AF-A0A7S0PVV6-F1
#
_cell.length_a   1.000
_cell.length_b   1.000
_cell.length_c   1.000
_cell.angle_alpha   90.00
_cell.angle_beta   90.00
_cell.angle_gamma   90.00
#
_symmetry.space_group_name_H-M   'P 1'
#
loop_
_entity.id
_entity.type
_entity.pdbx_description
1 polymer ?
#
loop_
_entity_poly.entity_id
_entity_poly.type
_entity_poly.pdbx_seq_one_letter_code
_entity_poly.pdbx_strand_id
1 'polypeptide(L)'
;DYDGASARAACSGLGVQPGEWATGDVFASAGSGFLAHVCRRDELLLHSTGEMTNPRPIEQAMSAALVGVASGCVVFGAGLPCPVAVLELLPTMPTLPADWALLSEMHGEIVDERDETSLSMA
;
A
#
# COMPACT_ATOMS: atom_id res chain seq x y z
N ASP A 1 -33.73 2.78 -15.67
CA ASP A 1 -34.96 2.59 -14.89
C ASP A 1 -34.79 1.41 -13.96
N TYR A 2 -34.54 1.68 -12.68
CA TYR A 2 -34.44 0.65 -11.64
C TYR A 2 -35.69 0.77 -10.78
N ASP A 3 -36.61 -0.17 -10.97
CA ASP A 3 -37.92 -0.20 -10.32
C ASP A 3 -37.82 -0.77 -8.90
N GLY A 4 -38.18 0.05 -7.92
CA GLY A 4 -38.19 -0.31 -6.51
C GLY A 4 -39.44 -1.11 -6.17
N ALA A 5 -39.33 -2.44 -6.12
CA ALA A 5 -40.38 -3.30 -5.61
C ALA A 5 -39.90 -4.12 -4.39
N SER A 6 -40.50 -3.78 -3.26
CA SER A 6 -40.33 -4.36 -1.93
C SER A 6 -40.66 -5.86 -1.87
N ALA A 7 -39.82 -6.63 -1.17
CA ALA A 7 -40.21 -7.93 -0.62
C ALA A 7 -39.67 -8.07 0.81
N ARG A 8 -40.52 -7.71 1.79
CA ARG A 8 -40.33 -8.09 3.19
C ARG A 8 -40.68 -9.58 3.30
N ALA A 9 -39.68 -10.44 3.50
CA ALA A 9 -39.90 -11.86 3.77
C ALA A 9 -39.10 -12.32 4.99
N ALA A 10 -39.74 -13.18 5.77
CA ALA A 10 -39.48 -13.53 7.16
C ALA A 10 -38.07 -14.04 7.47
N CYS A 11 -37.52 -13.54 8.57
CA CYS A 11 -36.28 -14.02 9.18
C CYS A 11 -36.49 -15.43 9.78
N SER A 12 -36.10 -16.47 9.06
CA SER A 12 -35.64 -17.70 9.68
C SER A 12 -34.13 -17.56 9.91
N GLY A 13 -33.63 -17.97 11.09
CA GLY A 13 -32.26 -17.75 11.55
C GLY A 13 -31.14 -18.44 10.77
N LEU A 14 -31.37 -18.79 9.51
CA LEU A 14 -30.35 -19.13 8.53
C LEU A 14 -30.39 -18.00 7.51
N GLY A 15 -29.37 -17.14 7.51
CA GLY A 15 -29.32 -15.94 6.68
C GLY A 15 -29.31 -16.26 5.18
N VAL A 16 -30.47 -16.58 4.62
CA VAL A 16 -30.70 -16.54 3.18
C VAL A 16 -30.81 -15.06 2.82
N GLN A 17 -29.71 -14.48 2.34
CA GLN A 17 -29.68 -13.09 1.90
C GLN A 17 -30.08 -12.98 0.42
N PRO A 18 -30.97 -12.05 0.06
CA PRO A 18 -31.50 -11.95 -1.29
C PRO A 18 -30.59 -11.03 -2.13
N GLY A 19 -29.62 -11.63 -2.84
CA GLY A 19 -28.85 -10.93 -3.88
C GLY A 19 -27.36 -10.77 -3.60
N GLU A 20 -26.66 -10.20 -4.59
CA GLU A 20 -25.22 -9.93 -4.53
C GLU A 20 -24.93 -8.68 -3.70
N TRP A 21 -24.04 -8.79 -2.71
CA TRP A 21 -23.55 -7.65 -1.92
C TRP A 21 -22.16 -7.22 -2.38
N ALA A 22 -22.01 -5.96 -2.77
CA ALA A 22 -20.72 -5.38 -3.11
C ALA A 22 -20.01 -4.90 -1.84
N THR A 23 -19.22 -5.76 -1.20
CA THR A 23 -18.46 -5.40 0.03
C THR A 23 -17.35 -4.39 -0.23
N GLY A 24 -16.92 -4.26 -1.50
CA GLY A 24 -15.76 -3.46 -1.88
C GLY A 24 -14.43 -4.18 -1.65
N ASP A 25 -14.46 -5.42 -1.17
CA ASP A 25 -13.26 -6.24 -0.96
C ASP A 25 -12.86 -6.97 -2.25
N VAL A 26 -11.56 -7.24 -2.35
CA VAL A 26 -10.93 -8.04 -3.40
C VAL A 26 -10.49 -9.36 -2.76
N PHE A 27 -10.93 -10.46 -3.36
CA PHE A 27 -10.57 -11.80 -2.92
C PHE A 27 -9.82 -12.54 -4.03
N ALA A 28 -8.83 -13.34 -3.64
CA ALA A 28 -8.15 -14.30 -4.51
C ALA A 28 -8.63 -15.72 -4.19
N SER A 29 -8.63 -16.62 -5.18
CA SER A 29 -8.91 -18.03 -4.91
C SER A 29 -7.78 -18.64 -4.08
N ALA A 30 -8.14 -19.28 -2.97
CA ALA A 30 -7.22 -20.06 -2.14
C ALA A 30 -7.28 -21.57 -2.45
N GLY A 31 -7.96 -21.96 -3.53
CA GLY A 31 -8.24 -23.35 -3.87
C GLY A 31 -9.47 -23.92 -3.14
N SER A 32 -9.99 -25.05 -3.62
CA SER A 32 -11.10 -25.81 -3.00
C SER A 32 -12.36 -24.99 -2.65
N GLY A 33 -12.65 -23.93 -3.41
CA GLY A 33 -13.78 -23.03 -3.17
C GLY A 33 -13.57 -22.01 -2.06
N PHE A 34 -12.37 -21.95 -1.46
CA PHE A 34 -12.02 -20.93 -0.48
C PHE A 34 -11.52 -19.65 -1.16
N LEU A 35 -11.78 -18.53 -0.50
CA LEU A 35 -11.35 -17.20 -0.90
C LEU A 35 -10.43 -16.64 0.18
N ALA A 36 -9.28 -16.09 -0.24
CA ALA A 36 -8.39 -15.32 0.61
C ALA A 36 -8.66 -13.83 0.39
N HIS A 37 -8.88 -13.09 1.47
CA HIS A 37 -8.98 -11.64 1.42
C HIS A 37 -7.64 -11.02 1.02
N VAL A 38 -7.64 -10.16 0.00
CA VAL A 38 -6.44 -9.50 -0.52
C VAL A 38 -6.34 -8.06 -0.01
N CYS A 39 -7.38 -7.26 -0.30
CA CYS A 39 -7.47 -5.84 0.07
C CYS A 39 -8.88 -5.34 -0.16
N ARG A 40 -9.16 -4.11 0.27
CA ARG A 40 -10.30 -3.37 -0.29
C ARG A 40 -9.91 -2.65 -1.58
N ARG A 41 -10.88 -2.41 -2.45
CA ARG A 41 -10.68 -1.67 -3.71
C ARG A 41 -10.25 -0.21 -3.47
N ASP A 42 -10.72 0.41 -2.40
CA ASP A 42 -10.38 1.78 -2.00
C ASP A 42 -9.03 1.89 -1.27
N GLU A 43 -8.40 0.76 -0.91
CA GLU A 43 -7.06 0.72 -0.32
C GLU A 43 -5.93 0.64 -1.37
N LEU A 44 -6.25 0.38 -2.64
CA LEU A 44 -5.24 0.24 -3.70
C LEU A 44 -4.69 1.60 -4.13
N LEU A 45 -3.36 1.73 -4.08
CA LEU A 45 -2.64 2.90 -4.59
C LEU A 45 -2.44 2.73 -6.10
N LEU A 46 -3.10 3.58 -6.89
CA LEU A 46 -2.84 3.68 -8.33
C LEU A 46 -1.69 4.66 -8.59
N HIS A 47 -0.62 4.17 -9.21
CA HIS A 47 0.57 4.95 -9.55
C HIS A 47 0.40 5.72 -10.87
N SER A 48 1.24 6.73 -11.11
CA SER A 48 1.26 7.46 -12.38
C SER A 48 1.61 6.58 -13.58
N THR A 49 2.27 5.44 -13.34
CA THR A 49 2.60 4.43 -14.34
C THR A 49 1.39 3.59 -14.76
N GLY A 50 0.29 3.65 -14.02
CA GLY A 50 -0.88 2.76 -14.17
C GLY A 50 -0.78 1.47 -13.36
N GLU A 51 0.33 1.22 -12.67
CA GLU A 51 0.45 0.09 -11.75
C GLU A 51 -0.36 0.31 -10.47
N MET A 52 -0.84 -0.78 -9.86
CA MET A 52 -1.61 -0.73 -8.62
C MET A 52 -0.88 -1.47 -7.52
N THR A 53 -0.69 -0.81 -6.38
CA THR A 53 -0.02 -1.37 -5.20
C THR A 53 -1.00 -1.47 -4.05
N ASN A 54 -1.05 -2.65 -3.40
CA ASN A 54 -1.68 -2.79 -2.10
C ASN A 54 -0.68 -2.33 -1.01
N PRO A 55 -0.95 -1.26 -0.26
CA PRO A 55 -0.02 -0.75 0.74
C PRO A 55 0.11 -1.68 1.94
N ARG A 56 -0.94 -2.43 2.28
CA ARG A 56 -1.03 -3.18 3.54
C ARG A 56 0.03 -4.28 3.72
N PRO A 57 0.36 -5.11 2.70
CA PRO A 57 1.48 -6.04 2.80
C PRO A 57 2.83 -5.35 3.04
N ILE A 58 3.04 -4.16 2.45
CA ILE A 58 4.27 -3.38 2.65
C ILE A 58 4.32 -2.87 4.08
N GLU A 59 3.24 -2.27 4.57
CA GLU A 59 3.12 -1.80 5.96
C GLU A 59 3.35 -2.92 6.97
N GLN A 60 2.76 -4.10 6.74
CA GLN A 60 2.96 -5.29 7.57
C GLN A 60 4.41 -5.77 7.55
N ALA A 61 5.03 -5.86 6.37
CA ALA A 61 6.42 -6.26 6.24
C ALA A 61 7.37 -5.28 6.94
N MET A 62 7.15 -3.98 6.77
CA MET A 62 7.93 -2.94 7.43
C MET A 62 7.75 -2.98 8.94
N SER A 63 6.52 -3.14 9.43
CA SER A 63 6.24 -3.26 10.86
C SER A 63 6.92 -4.48 11.49
N ALA A 64 6.96 -5.61 10.78
CA ALA A 64 7.66 -6.81 11.21
C ALA A 64 9.20 -6.65 11.17
N ALA A 65 9.73 -5.93 10.18
CA ALA A 65 11.17 -5.71 10.03
C ALA A 65 11.73 -4.67 11.01
N LEU A 66 10.92 -3.71 11.44
CA LEU A 66 11.32 -2.57 12.26
C LEU A 66 10.85 -2.69 13.72
N VAL A 67 10.65 -3.91 14.20
CA VAL A 67 10.33 -4.16 15.61
C VAL A 67 11.40 -3.56 16.51
N GLY A 68 10.98 -2.74 17.47
CA GLY A 68 11.89 -2.04 18.38
C GLY A 68 12.55 -0.79 17.79
N VAL A 69 12.21 -0.41 16.56
CA VAL A 69 12.66 0.83 15.89
C VAL A 69 11.49 1.76 15.62
N ALA A 70 10.40 1.26 15.05
CA ALA A 70 9.22 2.03 14.69
C ALA A 70 7.97 1.51 15.41
N SER A 71 7.10 2.41 15.87
CA SER A 71 5.77 2.08 16.41
C SER A 71 4.68 2.05 15.34
N GLY A 72 4.90 2.70 14.20
CA GLY A 72 3.92 2.81 13.13
C GLY A 72 4.55 2.90 11.75
N CYS A 73 3.84 2.38 10.74
CA CYS A 73 4.18 2.49 9.34
C CYS A 73 2.89 2.72 8.53
N VAL A 74 2.90 3.74 7.67
CA VAL A 74 1.82 4.01 6.72
C VAL A 74 2.42 4.18 5.34
N VAL A 75 1.84 3.54 4.34
CA VAL A 75 2.27 3.64 2.94
C VAL A 75 1.23 4.41 2.14
N PHE A 76 1.68 5.41 1.38
CA PHE A 76 0.85 6.25 0.52
C PHE A 76 1.56 6.53 -0.80
N GLY A 77 0.98 7.38 -1.64
CA GLY A 77 1.58 7.79 -2.91
C GLY A 77 0.72 7.50 -4.14
N ALA A 78 -0.60 7.61 -4.01
CA ALA A 78 -1.48 7.61 -5.17
C ALA A 78 -1.07 8.74 -6.14
N GLY A 79 -0.98 8.41 -7.43
CA GLY A 79 -0.51 9.33 -8.48
C GLY A 79 1.00 9.58 -8.50
N LEU A 80 1.78 8.97 -7.59
CA LEU A 80 3.25 9.01 -7.63
C LEU A 80 3.79 7.81 -8.42
N PRO A 81 5.03 7.90 -8.97
CA PRO A 81 5.63 6.79 -9.70
C PRO A 81 5.99 5.59 -8.81
N CYS A 82 6.10 5.80 -7.49
CA CYS A 82 6.39 4.77 -6.51
C CYS A 82 5.68 5.05 -5.17
N PRO A 83 5.41 4.03 -4.34
CA PRO A 83 4.85 4.21 -3.03
C PRO A 83 5.89 4.83 -2.07
N VAL A 84 5.41 5.61 -1.11
CA VAL A 84 6.21 6.26 -0.07
C VAL A 84 5.73 5.76 1.29
N ALA A 85 6.67 5.42 2.18
CA ALA A 85 6.38 5.00 3.54
C ALA A 85 6.71 6.13 4.54
N VAL A 86 5.81 6.38 5.48
CA VAL A 86 6.07 7.20 6.67
C VAL A 86 6.14 6.28 7.88
N LEU A 87 7.21 6.44 8.65
CA LEU A 87 7.51 5.65 9.83
C LEU A 87 7.43 6.53 11.08
N GLU A 88 6.71 6.06 12.10
CA GLU A 88 6.75 6.65 13.44
C GLU A 88 7.87 5.96 14.22
N LEU A 89 8.98 6.66 14.46
CA LEU A 89 10.11 6.12 15.20
C LEU A 89 9.83 6.11 16.71
N LEU A 90 10.34 5.10 17.41
CA LEU A 90 10.24 5.03 18.86
C LEU A 90 11.04 6.18 19.52
N PRO A 91 10.56 6.74 20.65
CA PRO A 91 11.23 7.86 21.33
C PRO A 91 12.64 7.54 21.81
N THR A 92 12.95 6.25 21.99
CA THR A 92 14.27 5.76 22.42
C THR A 92 15.31 5.72 21.31
N MET A 93 14.91 5.97 20.05
CA MET A 93 15.87 6.16 18.98
C MET A 93 16.56 7.52 19.17
N PRO A 94 17.91 7.59 19.05
CA PRO A 94 18.55 8.89 18.88
C PRO A 94 17.92 9.54 17.64
N THR A 95 17.34 10.72 17.82
CA THR A 95 16.94 11.56 16.67
C THR A 95 18.16 11.65 15.77
N LEU A 96 18.02 11.25 14.50
CA LEU A 96 19.04 11.52 13.49
C LEU A 96 19.45 12.99 13.66
N PRO A 97 20.76 13.28 13.72
CA PRO A 97 21.20 14.66 13.84
C PRO A 97 20.51 15.45 12.72
N ALA A 98 19.97 16.62 13.06
CA ALA A 98 19.29 17.50 12.10
C ALA A 98 20.23 17.96 10.95
N ASP A 99 21.50 17.56 11.01
CA ASP A 99 22.51 17.76 9.99
C ASP A 99 22.40 16.68 8.89
N TRP A 100 21.88 17.11 7.75
CA TRP A 100 21.76 16.34 6.52
C TRP A 100 23.11 15.82 5.98
N ALA A 101 24.24 16.40 6.43
CA ALA A 101 25.58 15.97 6.01
C ALA A 101 25.91 14.53 6.48
N LEU A 102 25.47 14.15 7.69
CA LEU A 102 25.74 12.83 8.27
C LEU A 102 24.93 11.69 7.61
N LEU A 103 23.73 11.99 7.11
CA LEU A 103 22.93 11.03 6.34
C LEU A 103 23.54 10.75 4.97
N SER A 104 24.19 11.75 4.36
CA SER A 104 24.89 11.60 3.08
C SER A 104 26.12 10.71 3.19
N GLU A 105 26.76 10.65 4.37
CA GLU A 105 27.87 9.72 4.62
C GLU A 105 27.40 8.28 4.91
N MET A 106 26.19 8.09 5.45
CA MET A 106 25.62 6.77 5.72
C MET A 106 25.02 6.11 4.47
N HIS A 107 24.49 6.90 3.54
CA HIS A 107 24.09 6.43 2.21
C HIS A 107 25.30 6.51 1.29
N GLY A 108 26.05 5.41 1.20
CA GLY A 108 27.08 5.26 0.16
C GLY A 108 26.54 5.70 -1.20
N GLU A 109 27.34 6.55 -1.86
CA GLU A 109 27.13 7.16 -3.19
C GLU A 109 25.98 6.58 -4.01
N ILE A 110 24.87 7.33 -4.11
CA ILE A 110 24.06 7.25 -5.33
C ILE A 110 24.89 7.97 -6.39
N VAL A 111 25.70 7.21 -7.13
CA VAL A 111 26.38 7.69 -8.34
C VAL A 111 25.29 7.96 -9.38
N ASP A 112 24.93 9.22 -9.58
CA ASP A 112 24.17 9.65 -10.76
C ASP A 112 25.14 9.61 -11.95
N GLU A 113 25.28 8.46 -12.60
CA GLU A 113 25.95 8.34 -13.91
C GLU A 113 25.06 8.99 -14.97
N ARG A 114 24.97 10.33 -14.94
CA ARG A 114 24.68 11.09 -16.16
C ARG A 114 25.99 11.37 -16.85
N ASP A 115 26.31 10.49 -17.78
CA ASP A 115 27.36 10.66 -18.77
C ASP A 115 26.97 11.79 -19.73
N GLU A 116 27.14 13.04 -19.29
CA GLU A 116 27.12 14.22 -20.16
C GLU A 116 28.51 14.46 -20.75
N THR A 117 29.01 13.54 -21.57
CA THR A 117 30.10 13.83 -22.49
C THR A 117 30.08 12.87 -23.67
N SER A 118 29.51 13.31 -24.80
CA SER A 118 30.11 13.20 -26.15
C SER A 118 29.05 13.27 -27.24
N LEU A 119 28.97 14.41 -27.94
CA LEU A 119 28.98 14.49 -29.41
C LEU A 119 28.81 15.96 -29.84
N SER A 120 29.85 16.75 -29.60
CA SER A 120 30.23 17.79 -30.56
C SER A 120 31.10 17.15 -31.63
N MET A 121 30.84 17.49 -32.90
CA MET A 121 31.53 17.08 -34.14
C MET A 121 30.95 15.87 -34.88
N ALA A 122 30.00 16.16 -35.78
CA ALA A 122 30.05 15.78 -37.20
C ALA A 122 29.21 16.78 -38.00
#